data_AF-A0A2K3J1Z8-F1
#
_entry.id   AF-A0A2K3J1Z8-F1
#
_cell.length_a   1.000
_cell.length_b   1.000
_cell.length_c   1.000
_cell.angle_alpha   90.00
_cell.angle_beta   90.00
_cell.angle_gamma   90.00
#
_symmetry.space_group_name_H-M   'P 1'
#
loop_
_entity.id
_entity.type
_entity.pdbx_description
1 polymer ?
#
loop_
_entity_poly.entity_id
_entity_poly.type
_entity_poly.pdbx_seq_one_letter_code
_entity_poly.pdbx_strand_id
1 'polypeptide(L)' 'MHECVECGKKLGIIEGYRHPVMGKEYLLCRNCFDTVSASVEKYQEFISPYNDFFKNGTSLIEEIQRIEGNII' A
#
# COMPACT_ATOMS: atom_id res chain seq x y z
N MET A 1 -0.50 26.85 -3.24
CA MET A 1 0.88 26.42 -2.89
C MET A 1 0.71 25.18 -2.05
N HIS A 2 1.20 24.04 -2.51
CA HIS A 2 1.11 22.79 -1.75
C HIS A 2 2.34 22.67 -0.84
N GLU A 3 2.22 21.92 0.25
CA GLU A 3 3.32 21.70 1.19
C GLU A 3 3.55 20.19 1.31
N CYS A 4 4.81 19.81 1.52
CA CYS A 4 5.19 18.44 1.82
C CYS A 4 4.61 18.06 3.19
N VAL A 5 3.77 17.02 3.25
CA VAL A 5 3.14 16.60 4.51
C VAL A 5 4.14 16.10 5.56
N GLU A 6 5.30 15.61 5.13
CA GLU A 6 6.33 15.05 6.03
C GLU A 6 7.26 16.12 6.62
N CYS A 7 7.62 17.15 5.86
CA CYS A 7 8.65 18.11 6.27
C CYS A 7 8.23 19.58 6.19
N GLY A 8 7.00 19.87 5.78
CA GLY A 8 6.47 21.23 5.64
C GLY A 8 7.10 22.05 4.51
N LYS A 9 7.99 21.47 3.70
CA LYS A 9 8.61 22.18 2.56
C LYS A 9 7.53 22.62 1.58
N LYS A 10 7.53 23.91 1.22
CA LYS A 10 6.68 24.48 0.17
C LYS A 10 7.05 23.88 -1.19
N LEU A 11 6.03 23.44 -1.90
CA LEU A 11 6.11 22.78 -3.20
C LEU A 11 5.66 23.76 -4.29
N GLY A 12 6.45 23.85 -5.37
CA GLY A 12 6.03 24.53 -6.60
C GLY A 12 4.87 23.81 -7.29
N ILE A 13 4.28 24.44 -8.32
CA ILE A 13 3.10 23.91 -9.04
C ILE A 13 3.37 22.52 -9.65
N ILE A 14 4.62 22.24 -10.03
CA ILE A 14 5.04 20.98 -10.69
C ILE A 14 5.91 20.11 -9.76
N GLU A 15 6.18 20.57 -8.54
CA GLU A 15 7.13 19.92 -7.62
C GLU A 15 6.40 19.18 -6.49
N GLY A 16 5.66 18.12 -6.79
CA GLY A 16 4.98 17.34 -5.74
C GLY A 16 4.69 15.91 -6.15
N TYR A 17 5.14 14.97 -5.32
CA TYR A 17 4.89 13.53 -5.51
C TYR A 17 3.74 13.11 -4.61
N ARG A 18 2.90 12.18 -5.07
CA ARG A 18 1.78 11.65 -4.26
C ARG A 18 2.34 10.75 -3.15
N HIS A 19 1.75 10.83 -1.96
CA HIS A 19 2.14 9.96 -0.86
C HIS A 19 1.76 8.50 -1.17
N PRO A 20 2.69 7.54 -1.14
CA PRO A 20 2.45 6.15 -1.56
C PRO A 20 1.52 5.34 -0.64
N VAL A 21 1.07 5.92 0.48
CA VAL A 21 0.27 5.24 1.52
C VAL A 21 -0.98 6.04 1.83
N MET A 22 -0.84 7.34 2.10
CA MET A 22 -1.97 8.21 2.45
C MET A 22 -2.84 8.61 1.24
N GLY A 23 -2.34 8.46 0.01
CA GLY A 23 -3.11 8.70 -1.20
C GLY A 23 -2.88 10.06 -1.86
N LYS A 24 -3.77 10.43 -2.80
CA LYS A 24 -3.55 11.51 -3.78
C LYS A 24 -3.66 12.93 -3.21
N GLU A 25 -4.29 13.09 -2.06
CA GLU A 25 -4.48 14.38 -1.39
C GLU A 25 -3.22 14.85 -0.64
N TYR A 26 -2.31 13.92 -0.35
CA TYR A 26 -1.09 14.17 0.39
C TYR A 26 0.09 14.21 -0.56
N LEU A 27 0.84 15.31 -0.52
CA LEU A 27 2.00 15.55 -1.38
C LEU A 27 3.30 15.52 -0.59
N LEU A 28 4.35 15.05 -1.25
CA LEU A 28 5.70 14.93 -0.74
C LEU A 28 6.67 15.69 -1.63
N CYS A 29 7.69 16.30 -1.03
CA CYS A 29 8.87 16.69 -1.78
C CYS A 29 9.66 15.44 -2.19
N ARG A 30 10.53 15.56 -3.21
CA ARG A 30 11.30 14.44 -3.75
C ARG A 30 12.03 13.63 -2.68
N ASN A 31 12.77 14.29 -1.78
CA ASN A 31 13.55 13.61 -0.76
C ASN A 31 12.67 12.80 0.22
N CYS A 32 11.52 13.36 0.61
CA CYS A 32 10.55 12.67 1.47
C CYS A 32 9.89 11.51 0.72
N PHE A 33 9.56 11.70 -0.56
CA PHE A 33 9.03 10.63 -1.40
C PHE A 33 10.01 9.45 -1.50
N ASP A 34 11.29 9.71 -1.77
CA ASP A 34 12.31 8.66 -1.88
C ASP A 34 12.45 7.88 -0.55
N THR A 35 12.42 8.61 0.58
CA THR A 35 12.54 8.01 1.92
C THR A 35 11.32 7.16 2.29
N VAL A 36 10.12 7.68 2.06
CA VAL A 36 8.87 6.98 2.36
C VAL A 36 8.73 5.77 1.43
N SER A 37 9.02 5.93 0.13
CA SER A 37 8.92 4.84 -0.84
C SER A 37 9.88 3.70 -0.50
N ALA A 38 11.13 3.99 -0.15
CA ALA A 38 12.07 2.97 0.31
C ALA A 38 11.59 2.23 1.57
N SER A 39 10.89 2.92 2.48
CA SER A 39 10.32 2.28 3.67
C SER A 39 9.12 1.40 3.32
N VAL A 40 8.27 1.84 2.39
CA VAL A 40 7.14 1.07 1.87
C VAL A 40 7.61 -0.18 1.13
N GLU A 41 8.63 -0.06 0.28
CA GLU A 41 9.22 -1.19 -0.44
C GLU A 41 9.78 -2.24 0.53
N LYS A 42 10.55 -1.82 1.55
CA LYS A 42 11.04 -2.75 2.58
C LYS A 42 9.92 -3.43 3.35
N TYR A 43 8.85 -2.71 3.66
CA TYR A 43 7.69 -3.30 4.31
C TYR A 43 7.00 -4.31 3.38
N GLN A 44 6.84 -3.98 2.10
CA GLN A 44 6.29 -4.90 1.09
C GLN A 44 7.14 -6.17 0.96
N GLU A 45 8.46 -6.06 0.93
CA GLU A 45 9.38 -7.19 0.93
C GLU A 45 9.22 -8.05 2.20
N PHE A 46 9.09 -7.41 3.36
CA PHE A 46 8.89 -8.10 4.64
C PHE A 46 7.58 -8.88 4.70
N ILE A 47 6.48 -8.31 4.18
CA ILE A 47 5.16 -8.98 4.19
C ILE A 47 4.98 -9.96 3.03
N SER A 48 5.79 -9.86 1.96
CA SER A 48 5.66 -10.68 0.75
C SER A 48 5.56 -12.20 1.04
N PRO A 49 6.38 -12.79 1.94
CA PRO A 49 6.27 -14.20 2.31
C PRO A 49 4.94 -14.57 2.99
N TYR A 50 4.24 -13.60 3.58
CA TYR A 50 2.96 -13.79 4.24
C TYR A 50 1.76 -13.53 3.32
N ASN A 51 1.97 -12.99 2.12
CA ASN A 51 0.86 -12.76 1.18
C ASN A 51 0.15 -14.06 0.78
N ASP A 52 0.87 -15.18 0.71
CA ASP A 52 0.27 -16.49 0.44
C ASP A 52 -0.54 -17.02 1.63
N PHE A 53 -0.17 -16.67 2.87
CA PHE A 53 -0.95 -17.00 4.07
C PHE A 53 -2.35 -16.37 4.03
N PHE A 54 -2.45 -15.11 3.56
CA PHE A 54 -3.73 -14.42 3.43
C PHE A 54 -4.56 -14.88 2.21
N LYS A 55 -3.92 -15.35 1.13
CA LYS A 55 -4.64 -15.91 -0.04
C LYS A 55 -5.28 -17.27 0.26
N ASN A 56 -4.66 -18.08 1.10
CA ASN A 56 -5.16 -19.42 1.42
C ASN A 56 -6.41 -19.43 2.31
N GLY A 57 -6.69 -18.34 3.04
CA GLY A 57 -7.90 -18.20 3.84
C GLY A 57 -9.18 -18.14 2.98
N THR A 58 -9.11 -17.52 1.80
CA THR A 58 -10.21 -17.47 0.84
C THR A 58 -10.46 -18.84 0.19
N SER A 59 -9.38 -19.56 -0.16
CA SER A 59 -9.44 -20.90 -0.77
C SER A 59 -10.15 -21.94 0.12
N LEU A 60 -9.93 -21.92 1.43
CA LEU A 60 -10.56 -22.87 2.36
C LEU A 60 -12.07 -22.64 2.49
N ILE A 61 -12.51 -21.37 2.53
CA ILE A 61 -13.93 -21.03 2.62
C ILE A 61 -14.66 -21.40 1.32
N GLU A 62 -14.03 -21.15 0.17
CA GLU A 62 -14.56 -21.55 -1.14
C GLU A 62 -14.66 -23.07 -1.28
N GLU A 63 -13.68 -23.84 -0.79
CA GLU A 63 -13.74 -25.30 -0.77
C GLU A 63 -14.87 -25.83 0.13
N ILE A 64 -15.05 -25.26 1.33
CA ILE A 64 -16.13 -25.66 2.25
C ILE A 64 -17.50 -25.41 1.61
N GLN A 65 -17.71 -24.24 1.02
CA GLN A 65 -18.96 -23.90 0.33
C GLN A 65 -19.23 -24.82 -0.87
N ARG A 66 -18.19 -25.21 -1.61
CA ARG A 66 -18.31 -26.15 -2.74
C ARG A 66 -18.69 -27.56 -2.27
N ILE A 67 -18.18 -27.99 -1.12
CA ILE A 67 -18.53 -29.29 -0.53
C ILE A 67 -20.00 -29.27 -0.06
N GLU A 68 -20.42 -28.22 0.65
CA GLU A 68 -21.81 -28.08 1.12
C GLU A 68 -22.81 -28.02 -0.04
N GLY A 69 -22.48 -27.33 -1.14
CA GLY A 69 -23.33 -27.24 -2.33
C GLY A 69 -23.49 -28.56 -3.12
N ASN A 70 -22.61 -29.53 -2.92
CA ASN A 70 -22.67 -30.85 -3.57
C ASN A 70 -23.35 -31.93 -2.71
N ILE A 71 -23.77 -31.60 -1.48
CA ILE A 71 -24.42 -32.52 -0.54
C ILE A 71 -25.97 -32.38 -0.58
N ILE A 72 -26.51 -31.43 -1.36
CA ILE A 72 -27.96 -31.21 -1.58
C ILE A 72 -28.39 -31.81 -2.91
#